data_AF-A0A8B3LB26-F1
#
_entry.id   AF-A0A8B3LB26-F1
#
_cell.length_a   1.000
_cell.length_b   1.000
_cell.length_c   1.000
_cell.angle_alpha   90.00
_cell.angle_beta   90.00
_cell.angle_gamma   90.00
#
_symmetry.space_group_name_H-M   'P 1'
#
loop_
_entity.id
_entity.type
_entity.pdbx_description
1 polymer ?
#
loop_
_entity_poly.entity_id
_entity_poly.type
_entity_poly.pdbx_seq_one_letter_code
_entity_poly.pdbx_strand_id
1 'polypeptide(L)'
;VGAYALGLLRPLAERHECIGEVRGAGLFFGAELVHDRETREPAPDIAEQVANRMRHRGVLMGKTGIHGNVLKIRPPMPFSRDNADVLIGALDEVLGEVGGVKA
;
A
#
# COMPACT_ATOMS: atom_id res chain seq x y z
N VAL A 1 -16.33 -7.41 0.52
CA VAL A 1 -15.17 -6.94 -0.29
C VAL A 1 -14.02 -6.49 0.59
N GLY A 2 -14.23 -5.64 1.60
CA GLY A 2 -13.16 -5.18 2.48
C GLY A 2 -12.27 -6.26 3.09
N ALA A 3 -12.86 -7.30 3.69
CA ALA A 3 -12.11 -8.45 4.22
C ALA A 3 -11.30 -9.19 3.15
N TYR A 4 -11.80 -9.27 1.92
CA TYR A 4 -11.10 -9.85 0.78
C TYR A 4 -9.88 -9.00 0.39
N ALA A 5 -10.06 -7.68 0.22
CA ALA A 5 -8.97 -6.76 -0.10
C ALA A 5 -7.88 -6.73 0.99
N LEU A 6 -8.26 -6.74 2.27
CA LEU A 6 -7.33 -6.87 3.39
C LEU A 6 -6.58 -8.21 3.36
N GLY A 7 -7.27 -9.30 3.01
CA GLY A 7 -6.67 -10.63 2.84
C GLY A 7 -5.62 -10.67 1.73
N LEU A 8 -5.78 -9.87 0.68
CA LEU A 8 -4.78 -9.73 -0.41
C LEU A 8 -3.62 -8.79 -0.03
N LEU A 9 -3.89 -7.73 0.74
CA LEU A 9 -2.86 -6.76 1.16
C LEU A 9 -1.89 -7.34 2.18
N ARG A 10 -2.37 -8.17 3.12
CA ARG A 10 -1.51 -8.74 4.18
C ARG A 10 -0.32 -9.55 3.64
N PRO A 11 -0.47 -10.46 2.67
CA PRO A 11 0.66 -11.15 2.05
C PRO A 11 1.68 -10.24 1.36
N LEU A 12 1.34 -9.00 1.00
CA LEU A 12 2.35 -8.05 0.50
C LEU A 12 3.35 -7.68 1.60
N ALA A 13 2.93 -7.67 2.87
CA ALA A 13 3.84 -7.45 3.98
C ALA A 13 4.85 -8.60 4.14
N GLU A 14 4.64 -9.79 3.58
CA GLU A 14 5.68 -10.82 3.58
C GLU A 14 6.64 -10.67 2.40
N ARG A 15 6.23 -9.98 1.34
CA ARG A 15 6.98 -9.86 0.08
C ARG A 15 7.79 -8.57 -0.05
N HIS A 16 7.35 -7.50 0.61
CA HIS A 16 7.93 -6.17 0.48
C HIS A 16 8.38 -5.64 1.84
N GLU A 17 9.69 -5.64 2.09
CA GLU A 17 10.29 -5.24 3.38
C GLU A 17 9.85 -3.85 3.84
N CYS A 18 9.60 -2.94 2.89
CA CYS A 18 9.12 -1.59 3.18
C CYS A 18 7.72 -1.51 3.82
N ILE A 19 6.91 -2.58 3.83
CA ILE A 19 5.66 -2.61 4.58
C ILE A 19 5.95 -3.00 6.03
N GLY A 20 5.73 -2.07 6.96
CA GLY A 20 5.86 -2.33 8.39
C GLY A 20 4.60 -2.94 8.99
N GLU A 21 3.43 -2.41 8.64
CA GLU A 21 2.16 -2.88 9.21
C GLU A 21 0.97 -2.65 8.27
N VAL A 22 0.04 -3.60 8.23
CA VAL A 22 -1.23 -3.49 7.50
C VAL A 22 -2.38 -3.30 8.49
N ARG A 23 -3.14 -2.21 8.35
CA ARG A 23 -4.26 -1.87 9.24
C ARG A 23 -5.53 -1.59 8.44
N GLY A 24 -6.69 -1.81 9.06
CA GLY A 24 -7.97 -1.40 8.49
C GLY A 24 -9.14 -2.32 8.82
N ALA A 25 -10.33 -1.87 8.42
CA ALA A 25 -11.58 -2.61 8.48
C ALA A 25 -12.51 -2.17 7.35
N GLY A 26 -13.25 -3.13 6.77
CA GLY A 26 -14.15 -2.82 5.65
C GLY A 26 -13.40 -2.22 4.45
N LEU A 27 -13.95 -1.14 3.86
CA LEU A 27 -13.34 -0.41 2.75
C LEU A 27 -12.49 0.78 3.22
N PHE A 28 -11.95 0.71 4.44
CA PHE A 28 -10.97 1.66 4.94
C PHE A 28 -9.78 0.87 5.46
N PHE A 29 -8.72 0.83 4.65
CA PHE A 29 -7.52 0.06 4.97
C PHE A 29 -6.27 0.72 4.38
N GLY A 30 -5.11 0.23 4.78
CA GLY A 30 -3.84 0.81 4.39
C GLY A 30 -2.65 0.02 4.88
N ALA A 31 -1.48 0.46 4.42
CA ALA A 31 -0.19 -0.07 4.83
C ALA A 31 0.69 1.08 5.32
N GLU A 32 1.28 0.92 6.50
CA GLU A 32 2.35 1.75 7.00
C GLU A 32 3.66 1.35 6.32
N LEU A 33 4.34 2.31 5.70
CA LEU A 33 5.65 2.10 5.09
C LEU A 33 6.78 2.55 6.00
N VAL A 34 7.83 1.75 6.06
CA VAL A 34 9.02 1.97 6.88
C VAL A 34 10.27 1.70 6.06
N HIS A 35 11.38 2.33 6.42
CA HIS A 35 12.69 2.01 5.84
C HIS A 35 13.24 0.70 6.42
N ASP A 36 12.91 0.43 7.68
CA ASP A 36 13.37 -0.73 8.41
C ASP A 36 12.27 -1.20 9.39
N ARG A 37 12.02 -2.51 9.43
CA ARG A 37 10.94 -3.11 10.23
C ARG A 37 11.24 -3.19 11.71
N GLU A 38 12.52 -3.30 12.09
CA GLU A 38 12.93 -3.42 13.47
C GLU A 38 12.85 -2.07 14.17
N THR A 39 13.40 -1.03 13.54
CA THR A 39 13.40 0.34 14.04
C THR A 39 12.07 1.05 13.83
N ARG A 40 11.26 0.57 12.87
CA ARG A 40 10.02 1.21 12.40
C ARG A 40 10.22 2.65 11.93
N GLU A 41 11.39 2.96 11.37
CA GLU A 41 11.70 4.29 10.82
C GLU A 41 10.70 4.62 9.67
N PRO A 42 9.88 5.69 9.77
CA PRO A 42 8.89 6.02 8.76
C PRO A 42 9.50 6.30 7.38
N ALA A 43 8.88 5.79 6.30
CA ALA A 43 9.33 6.01 4.91
C ALA A 43 8.36 6.88 4.08
N PRO A 44 8.29 8.20 4.30
CA PRO A 44 7.41 9.10 3.55
C PRO A 44 7.76 9.25 2.06
N ASP A 45 9.04 9.11 1.73
CA ASP A 45 9.58 9.16 0.38
C ASP A 45 9.13 7.94 -0.44
N ILE A 46 9.19 6.73 0.14
CA ILE A 46 8.66 5.51 -0.47
C ILE A 46 7.14 5.67 -0.67
N ALA A 47 6.41 6.15 0.36
CA ALA A 47 4.98 6.36 0.25
C ALA A 47 4.60 7.37 -0.86
N GLU A 48 5.40 8.41 -1.05
CA GLU A 48 5.22 9.37 -2.14
C GLU A 48 5.44 8.74 -3.52
N GLN A 49 6.54 8.01 -3.67
CA GLN A 49 6.88 7.34 -4.92
C GLN A 49 5.81 6.31 -5.29
N VAL A 50 5.36 5.50 -4.32
CA VAL A 50 4.30 4.52 -4.53
C VAL A 50 3.00 5.21 -4.96
N ALA A 51 2.55 6.24 -4.24
CA ALA A 51 1.32 6.95 -4.61
C ALA A 51 1.40 7.56 -6.02
N ASN A 52 2.54 8.14 -6.39
CA ASN A 52 2.76 8.71 -7.71
C ASN A 52 2.83 7.65 -8.82
N ARG A 53 3.49 6.51 -8.59
CA ARG A 53 3.55 5.40 -9.57
C ARG A 53 2.20 4.71 -9.74
N MET A 54 1.45 4.53 -8.65
CA MET A 54 0.08 4.02 -8.71
C MET A 54 -0.83 4.90 -9.58
N ARG A 55 -0.68 6.24 -9.48
CA ARG A 55 -1.37 7.19 -10.36
C ARG A 55 -1.03 6.94 -11.85
N HIS A 56 0.22 6.67 -12.18
CA HIS A 56 0.62 6.35 -13.57
C HIS A 56 0.03 5.02 -14.06
N ARG A 57 -0.32 4.12 -13.15
CA ARG A 57 -1.02 2.85 -13.41
C ARG A 57 -2.56 2.97 -13.32
N GLY A 58 -3.09 4.20 -13.20
CA GLY A 58 -4.53 4.46 -13.17
C GLY A 58 -5.21 4.21 -11.81
N VAL A 59 -4.44 3.97 -10.74
CA VAL A 59 -4.98 3.77 -9.39
C VAL A 59 -4.68 4.98 -8.52
N LEU A 60 -5.73 5.69 -8.10
CA LEU A 60 -5.59 6.88 -7.25
C LEU A 60 -5.66 6.49 -5.78
N MET A 61 -4.62 6.86 -5.03
CA MET A 61 -4.57 6.68 -3.58
C MET A 61 -3.80 7.82 -2.92
N GLY A 62 -4.09 8.06 -1.65
CA GLY A 62 -3.42 9.09 -0.86
C GLY A 62 -2.45 8.51 0.16
N LYS A 63 -1.64 9.38 0.74
CA LYS A 63 -0.86 9.11 1.95
C LYS A 63 -1.44 9.86 3.15
N THR A 64 -1.19 9.36 4.35
CA THR A 64 -1.68 9.90 5.63
C THR A 64 -0.68 9.59 6.76
N GLY A 65 -1.04 9.94 7.99
CA GLY A 65 -0.21 9.74 9.17
C GLY A 65 0.64 10.97 9.47
N ILE A 66 1.09 11.11 10.72
CA ILE A 66 1.89 12.26 11.18
C ILE A 66 3.18 12.38 10.37
N HIS A 67 3.75 11.24 9.97
CA HIS A 67 4.96 11.17 9.17
C HIS A 67 4.70 11.04 7.67
N GLY A 68 3.44 11.01 7.21
CA GLY A 68 3.11 10.90 5.78
C GLY A 68 3.49 9.56 5.13
N ASN A 69 3.76 8.52 5.91
CA ASN A 69 4.25 7.21 5.46
C ASN A 69 3.15 6.13 5.33
N VAL A 70 1.88 6.46 5.61
CA VAL A 70 0.78 5.49 5.56
C VAL A 70 0.02 5.61 4.26
N LEU A 71 0.02 4.55 3.44
CA LEU A 71 -0.82 4.44 2.26
C LEU A 71 -2.28 4.28 2.67
N LYS A 72 -3.16 5.18 2.22
CA LYS A 72 -4.58 5.22 2.59
C LYS A 72 -5.45 4.77 1.42
N ILE A 73 -6.15 3.66 1.62
CA ILE A 73 -7.09 3.08 0.65
C ILE A 73 -8.51 3.23 1.20
N ARG A 74 -9.28 4.12 0.59
CA ARG A 74 -10.69 4.40 0.93
C ARG A 74 -11.52 4.59 -0.34
N PRO A 75 -11.78 3.51 -1.09
CA PRO A 75 -12.53 3.59 -2.34
C PRO A 75 -14.01 3.96 -2.09
N PRO A 76 -14.74 4.35 -3.15
CA PRO A 76 -16.20 4.48 -3.10
C PRO A 76 -16.88 3.18 -2.67
N MET A 77 -18.09 3.26 -2.12
CA MET A 77 -18.86 2.09 -1.66
C MET A 77 -19.11 1.00 -2.73
N PRO A 78 -19.34 1.29 -4.04
CA PRO A 78 -19.50 0.26 -5.06
C PRO A 78 -18.18 -0.43 -5.49
N PHE A 79 -17.18 -0.51 -4.61
CA PHE A 79 -15.90 -1.17 -4.88
C PHE A 79 -16.06 -2.70 -4.92
N SER A 80 -15.72 -3.33 -6.05
CA SER A 80 -15.84 -4.77 -6.29
C SER A 80 -14.57 -5.55 -5.90
N ARG A 81 -14.63 -6.89 -6.02
CA ARG A 81 -13.44 -7.74 -5.84
C ARG A 81 -12.45 -7.55 -7.00
N ASP A 82 -12.94 -7.46 -8.23
CA ASP A 82 -12.09 -7.18 -9.41
C ASP A 82 -11.31 -5.87 -9.26
N ASN A 83 -11.95 -4.83 -8.71
CA ASN A 83 -11.25 -3.57 -8.40
C ASN A 83 -10.18 -3.77 -7.32
N ALA A 84 -10.42 -4.65 -6.34
CA ALA A 84 -9.43 -5.00 -5.32
C ALA A 84 -8.24 -5.74 -5.94
N ASP A 85 -8.50 -6.67 -6.86
CA ASP A 85 -7.46 -7.43 -7.56
C ASP A 85 -6.57 -6.49 -8.40
N VAL A 86 -7.19 -5.56 -9.14
CA VAL A 86 -6.46 -4.53 -9.90
C VAL A 86 -5.62 -3.64 -8.97
N LEU A 87 -6.22 -3.17 -7.86
CA LEU A 87 -5.53 -2.30 -6.90
C LEU A 87 -4.32 -3.01 -6.28
N ILE A 88 -4.50 -4.25 -5.80
CA ILE A 88 -3.46 -4.98 -5.08
C ILE A 88 -2.39 -5.48 -6.03
N GLY A 89 -2.76 -5.95 -7.23
CA GLY A 89 -1.78 -6.33 -8.26
C GLY A 89 -0.91 -5.16 -8.69
N ALA A 90 -1.51 -4.00 -8.98
CA ALA A 90 -0.73 -2.79 -9.30
C ALA A 90 0.16 -2.35 -8.13
N LEU A 91 -0.32 -2.46 -6.89
CA LEU A 91 0.45 -2.09 -5.69
C LEU A 91 1.65 -3.03 -5.49
N ASP A 92 1.48 -4.33 -5.70
CA ASP A 92 2.53 -5.34 -5.61
C ASP A 92 3.70 -5.01 -6.55
N GLU A 93 3.39 -4.76 -7.82
CA GLU A 93 4.41 -4.40 -8.81
C GLU A 93 5.12 -3.08 -8.46
N VAL A 94 4.37 -2.05 -8.06
CA VAL A 94 4.97 -0.75 -7.69
C VAL A 94 5.84 -0.86 -6.45
N LEU A 95 5.45 -1.64 -5.44
CA LEU A 95 6.27 -1.86 -4.26
C LEU A 95 7.55 -2.62 -4.63
N GLY A 96 7.51 -3.55 -5.58
CA GLY A 96 8.70 -4.22 -6.09
C GLY A 96 9.66 -3.28 -6.83
N GLU A 97 9.13 -2.26 -7.53
CA GLU A 97 9.93 -1.24 -8.23
C GLU A 97 10.57 -0.21 -7.27
N VAL A 98 9.89 0.15 -6.19
CA VAL A 98 10.32 1.23 -5.26
C VAL A 98 11.08 0.69 -4.06
N GLY A 99 10.63 -0.44 -3.52
CA GLY A 99 11.23 -1.13 -2.37
C GLY A 99 12.31 -2.14 -2.76
N GLY A 100 12.49 -2.41 -4.06
CA GLY A 100 13.57 -3.25 -4.57
C GLY A 100 14.93 -2.58 -4.40
N VAL A 101 15.87 -3.36 -3.84
CA VAL A 101 17.31 -3.08 -3.78
C VAL A 101 17.78 -2.46 -5.11
N LYS A 102 18.55 -1.36 -5.01
CA LYS A 102 19.31 -0.78 -6.12
C LYS A 102 19.98 -1.90 -6.94
N ALA A 103 19.57 -2.06 -8.19
CA ALA A 103 20.44 -2.59 -9.22
C ALA A 103 21.39 -1.47 -9.68
#